data_AF-A0A9E6V0G4-F1
#
_entry.id   AF-A0A9E6V0G4-F1
#
_cell.length_a   1.000
_cell.length_b   1.000
_cell.length_c   1.000
_cell.angle_alpha   90.00
_cell.angle_beta   90.00
_cell.angle_gamma   90.00
#
_symmetry.space_group_name_H-M   'P 1'
#
loop_
_entity.id
_entity.type
_entity.pdbx_description
1 polymer ?
#
loop_
_entity_poly.entity_id
_entity_poly.type
_entity_poly.pdbx_seq_one_letter_code
_entity_poly.pdbx_strand_id
1 'polypeptide(L)' 'MTTTLQQRQSANVWDRFCEFITSTNNRLYIGWFGVLMIPTLLAATTCFIIAFIAAPPVDIDGIREPV' A
#
# COMPACT_ATOMS: atom_id res chain seq x y z
N MET A 1 24.00 -29.64 27.91
CA MET A 1 22.56 -29.33 27.95
C MET A 1 22.39 -27.97 28.59
N THR A 2 22.41 -26.91 27.79
CA THR A 2 22.27 -25.50 28.21
C THR A 2 20.87 -25.04 27.82
N THR A 3 19.93 -25.29 28.71
CA THR A 3 18.54 -24.82 28.63
C THR A 3 18.45 -23.46 29.30
N THR A 4 18.90 -22.39 28.64
CA THR A 4 18.67 -21.03 29.11
C THR A 4 18.43 -20.09 27.93
N LEU A 5 17.25 -19.46 27.95
CA LEU A 5 16.74 -18.46 27.00
C LEU A 5 16.06 -18.98 25.74
N GLN A 6 15.14 -19.94 25.94
CA GLN A 6 13.89 -20.00 25.18
C GLN A 6 13.02 -18.77 25.55
N GLN A 7 13.57 -17.57 25.40
CA GLN A 7 12.82 -16.33 25.41
C GLN A 7 12.13 -16.23 24.05
N ARG A 8 11.17 -17.13 23.83
CA ARG A 8 9.94 -16.80 23.11
C ARG A 8 9.24 -15.73 23.96
N GLN A 9 9.86 -14.55 24.09
CA GLN A 9 9.12 -13.33 24.31
C GLN A 9 8.15 -13.31 23.14
N SER A 10 6.88 -13.49 23.45
CA SER A 10 5.76 -13.20 22.56
C SER A 10 6.10 -11.96 21.75
N ALA A 11 6.58 -12.15 20.52
CA ALA A 11 6.99 -11.05 19.66
C ALA A 11 5.85 -10.04 19.66
N ASN A 12 6.18 -8.78 19.99
CA ASN A 12 5.21 -7.72 20.10
C ASN A 12 4.41 -7.67 18.80
N VAL A 13 3.14 -7.26 18.84
CA VAL A 13 2.30 -7.16 17.64
C VAL A 13 3.01 -6.35 16.56
N TRP A 14 3.76 -5.33 16.98
CA TRP A 14 4.60 -4.53 16.10
C TRP A 14 5.74 -5.32 15.42
N ASP A 15 6.45 -6.18 16.15
CA ASP A 15 7.55 -6.98 15.59
C ASP A 15 7.03 -7.98 14.57
N ARG A 16 5.87 -8.60 14.84
CA ARG A 16 5.20 -9.50 13.89
C ARG A 16 4.74 -8.76 12.64
N PHE A 17 4.27 -7.52 12.80
CA PHE A 17 3.90 -6.66 11.67
C PHE A 17 5.11 -6.31 10.81
N CYS A 18 6.23 -5.89 11.42
CA CYS A 18 7.48 -5.63 10.71
C CYS A 18 7.95 -6.87 9.94
N GLU A 19 7.97 -8.04 10.60
CA GLU A 19 8.35 -9.31 9.98
C GLU A 19 7.44 -9.65 8.80
N PHE A 20 6.13 -9.43 8.91
CA PHE A 20 5.17 -9.65 7.84
C PHE A 20 5.40 -8.71 6.65
N ILE A 21 5.56 -7.42 6.89
CA ILE A 21 5.77 -6.42 5.84
C ILE A 21 7.06 -6.70 5.06
N THR A 22 8.13 -7.13 5.74
CA THR A 22 9.43 -7.43 5.10
C THR A 22 9.60 -8.91 4.74
N SER A 23 8.56 -9.74 4.85
CA SER A 23 8.64 -11.16 4.55
C SER A 23 8.84 -11.42 3.05
N THR A 24 9.86 -12.21 2.72
CA THR A 24 10.14 -12.70 1.36
C THR A 24 9.26 -13.87 0.95
N ASN A 25 8.49 -14.44 1.89
CA ASN A 25 7.57 -15.55 1.62
C ASN A 25 6.21 -15.08 1.09
N ASN A 26 5.95 -13.77 1.09
CA ASN A 26 4.75 -13.20 0.47
C ASN A 26 4.82 -13.38 -1.06
N ARG A 27 3.73 -13.85 -1.68
CA ARG A 27 3.65 -14.02 -3.15
C ARG A 27 3.97 -12.73 -3.92
N LEU A 28 3.56 -11.60 -3.36
CA LEU A 28 3.95 -10.26 -3.77
C LEU A 28 4.63 -9.61 -2.58
N TYR A 29 5.89 -9.24 -2.75
CA TYR A 29 6.63 -8.56 -1.70
C TYR A 29 6.02 -7.18 -1.42
N ILE A 30 5.90 -6.82 -0.14
CA ILE A 30 5.32 -5.55 0.30
C ILE A 30 6.47 -4.56 0.58
N GLY A 31 7.25 -4.80 1.63
CA GLY A 31 8.26 -3.86 2.12
C GLY A 31 7.67 -2.53 2.59
N TRP A 32 8.52 -1.67 3.17
CA TRP A 32 8.05 -0.36 3.67
C TRP A 32 7.55 0.57 2.57
N PHE A 33 8.11 0.49 1.36
CA PHE A 33 7.57 1.21 0.20
C PHE A 33 6.19 0.71 -0.23
N GLY A 34 5.94 -0.61 -0.14
CA GLY A 34 4.65 -1.21 -0.47
C GLY A 34 3.50 -0.67 0.37
N VAL A 35 3.77 -0.29 1.63
CA VAL A 35 2.76 0.31 2.53
C VAL A 35 2.19 1.61 1.96
N LEU A 36 2.99 2.40 1.24
CA LEU A 36 2.53 3.62 0.55
C LEU A 36 2.08 3.33 -0.88
N MET A 37 2.83 2.49 -1.59
CA MET A 37 2.59 2.18 -3.00
C MET A 37 1.24 1.51 -3.22
N ILE A 38 0.85 0.51 -2.42
CA ILE A 38 -0.41 -0.23 -2.60
C ILE A 38 -1.62 0.71 -2.51
N PRO A 39 -1.83 1.48 -1.42
CA PRO A 39 -3.00 2.35 -1.33
C PRO A 39 -2.98 3.48 -2.38
N THR A 40 -1.81 4.05 -2.70
CA THR A 40 -1.73 5.12 -3.70
C THR A 40 -2.02 4.64 -5.11
N LEU A 41 -1.48 3.48 -5.52
CA LEU A 41 -1.77 2.91 -6.82
C LEU A 41 -3.23 2.49 -6.94
N LEU A 42 -3.80 1.85 -5.91
CA LEU A 42 -5.22 1.49 -5.92
C LEU A 42 -6.12 2.71 -6.06
N ALA A 43 -5.89 3.76 -5.27
CA ALA A 43 -6.67 5.00 -5.35
C ALA A 43 -6.53 5.66 -6.74
N ALA A 44 -5.31 5.77 -7.27
CA ALA A 44 -5.06 6.35 -8.59
C ALA A 44 -5.73 5.53 -9.71
N THR A 45 -5.61 4.20 -9.68
CA THR A 45 -6.24 3.31 -10.67
C THR A 45 -7.77 3.40 -10.62
N THR A 46 -8.36 3.37 -9.43
CA THR A 46 -9.83 3.51 -9.28
C THR A 46 -10.31 4.87 -9.77
N CYS A 47 -9.64 5.96 -9.40
CA CYS A 47 -9.97 7.30 -9.86
C CYS A 47 -9.87 7.40 -11.38
N PHE A 48 -8.78 6.89 -11.97
CA PHE A 48 -8.57 6.89 -13.41
C PHE A 48 -9.68 6.13 -14.16
N ILE A 49 -10.03 4.92 -13.71
CA ILE A 49 -11.10 4.13 -14.36
C ILE A 49 -12.44 4.86 -14.32
N ILE A 50 -12.81 5.43 -13.17
CA ILE A 50 -14.09 6.13 -13.03
C ILE A 50 -14.10 7.40 -13.87
N ALA A 51 -13.03 8.20 -13.81
CA ALA A 51 -12.93 9.45 -14.55
C ALA A 51 -12.95 9.21 -16.06
N PHE A 52 -12.29 8.16 -16.54
CA PHE A 52 -12.26 7.83 -17.96
C PHE A 52 -13.65 7.45 -18.51
N ILE A 53 -14.50 6.83 -17.69
CA ILE A 53 -15.85 6.39 -18.11
C ILE A 53 -16.89 7.49 -17.92
N ALA A 54 -16.82 8.24 -16.83
CA ALA A 54 -17.95 9.03 -16.34
C ALA A 54 -17.59 10.43 -15.84
N ALA A 55 -16.36 10.92 -16.05
CA ALA A 55 -16.05 12.31 -15.72
C ALA A 55 -16.85 13.27 -16.63
N PRO A 56 -17.41 14.36 -16.08
CA PRO A 56 -17.89 15.46 -16.90
C PRO A 56 -16.70 16.19 -17.55
N PRO A 57 -16.96 17.01 -18.59
CA PRO A 57 -15.95 17.85 -19.22
C PRO A 57 -15.21 18.75 -18.22
N VAL A 58 -13.92 18.99 -18.47
CA VAL A 58 -13.04 19.74 -17.56
C VAL A 58 -12.43 20.94 -18.30
N ASP A 59 -12.51 22.13 -17.69
CA ASP A 59 -11.85 23.34 -18.19
C ASP A 59 -10.37 23.32 -17.81
N ILE A 60 -9.51 22.93 -18.76
CA ILE A 60 -8.06 22.77 -18.54
C ILE A 60 -7.32 24.11 -18.44
N ASP A 61 -7.71 25.07 -19.27
CA ASP A 61 -7.02 26.36 -19.40
C ASP A 61 -7.67 27.47 -18.56
N GLY A 62 -8.85 27.22 -17.97
CA GLY A 62 -9.56 28.18 -17.12
C GLY A 62 -10.27 29.30 -17.90
N ILE A 63 -10.43 29.12 -19.21
CA ILE A 63 -11.03 30.10 -20.13
C ILE A 63 -12.52 29.88 -20.35
N ARG A 64 -13.14 29.00 -19.55
CA ARG A 64 -14.55 28.60 -19.65
C ARG A 64 -14.89 27.79 -20.90
N GLU A 65 -13.91 27.03 -21.42
CA GLU A 65 -14.10 26.08 -22.52
C GLU A 65 -13.87 24.64 -21.99
N PRO A 66 -14.93 23.89 -21.67
CA PRO A 66 -14.79 22.53 -21.18
C PRO A 66 -14.34 21.57 -22.30
N VAL A 67 -13.31 20.79 -22.03
CA VAL A 67 -12.80 19.71 -22.90
C VAL A 67 -13.28 18.34 -22.42
#